data_AF-A0A972UH69-F1
#
_entry.id   AF-A0A972UH69-F1
#
_cell.length_a   1.000
_cell.length_b   1.000
_cell.length_c   1.000
_cell.angle_alpha   90.00
_cell.angle_beta   90.00
_cell.angle_gamma   90.00
#
_symmetry.space_group_name_H-M   'P 1'
#
loop_
_entity.id
_entity.type
_entity.pdbx_description
1 polymer ?
#
loop_
_entity_poly.entity_id
_entity_poly.type
_entity_poly.pdbx_seq_one_letter_code
_entity_poly.pdbx_strand_id
1 'polypeptide(L)'
;VLGGIGRHFAAGMSGGIAYVLDEEGDFDVRCNKAMVDVEPIQKDLGEFDSDQDMAGIVADMSKDDERRLRFLIQRHAHYTKSTRAKKILGAWDTYLPKFVKVMPVDYRRALLEMREHDGQADDVPLAGE
;
A
#
# COMPACT_ATOMS: atom_id res chain seq x y z
N VAL A 1 6.18 -5.71 4.61
CA VAL A 1 7.41 -6.45 4.95
C VAL A 1 8.43 -5.45 5.48
N LEU A 2 8.82 -5.57 6.75
CA LEU A 2 9.72 -4.60 7.40
C LEU A 2 11.19 -5.03 7.39
N GLY A 3 11.59 -6.02 6.60
CA GLY A 3 12.95 -6.55 6.55
C GLY A 3 13.33 -7.04 5.15
N GLY A 4 14.53 -7.60 5.03
CA GLY A 4 15.04 -8.11 3.75
C GLY A 4 14.12 -9.15 3.11
N ILE A 5 14.05 -9.11 1.77
CA ILE A 5 13.28 -10.06 0.97
C ILE A 5 14.18 -11.17 0.38
N GLY A 6 13.60 -12.34 0.17
CA GLY A 6 14.23 -13.46 -0.54
C GLY A 6 14.21 -13.29 -2.07
N ARG A 7 14.84 -14.23 -2.79
CA ARG A 7 14.81 -14.28 -4.26
C ARG A 7 13.39 -14.59 -4.76
N HIS A 8 13.01 -13.99 -5.88
CA HIS A 8 11.69 -14.14 -6.53
C HIS A 8 10.51 -13.62 -5.68
N PHE A 9 10.74 -12.53 -4.94
CA PHE A 9 9.65 -11.87 -4.23
C PHE A 9 8.55 -11.44 -5.21
N ALA A 10 7.29 -11.60 -4.78
CA ALA A 10 6.07 -11.34 -5.55
C ALA A 10 5.81 -12.26 -6.76
N ALA A 11 6.56 -13.37 -6.92
CA ALA A 11 6.21 -14.40 -7.90
C ALA A 11 4.85 -15.03 -7.57
N GLY A 12 3.90 -14.96 -8.51
CA GLY A 12 2.55 -15.50 -8.34
C GLY A 12 1.62 -14.63 -7.47
N MET A 13 1.99 -13.37 -7.21
CA MET A 13 1.10 -12.42 -6.53
C MET A 13 -0.08 -12.08 -7.44
N SER A 14 -1.27 -12.59 -7.12
CA SER A 14 -2.50 -12.41 -7.92
C SER A 14 -3.45 -11.34 -7.39
N GLY A 15 -3.22 -10.80 -6.18
CA GLY A 15 -4.05 -9.74 -5.64
C GLY A 15 -3.49 -9.09 -4.37
N GLY A 16 -3.89 -7.83 -4.13
CA GLY A 16 -3.53 -7.04 -2.96
C GLY A 16 -2.35 -6.08 -3.17
N ILE A 17 -1.99 -5.37 -2.11
CA ILE A 17 -0.88 -4.41 -2.07
C ILE A 17 0.12 -4.88 -1.02
N ALA A 18 1.40 -4.89 -1.38
CA ALA A 18 2.47 -5.15 -0.44
C ALA A 18 3.40 -3.93 -0.34
N TYR A 19 3.67 -3.49 0.89
CA TYR A 19 4.70 -2.49 1.16
C TYR A 19 5.97 -3.18 1.64
N VAL A 20 7.11 -2.90 1.00
CA VAL A 20 8.38 -3.54 1.30
C VAL A 20 9.42 -2.48 1.64
N LEU A 21 10.14 -2.68 2.75
CA LEU A 21 11.27 -1.86 3.11
C LEU A 21 12.54 -2.36 2.40
N ASP A 22 13.09 -1.54 1.51
CA ASP A 22 14.35 -1.80 0.82
C ASP A 22 15.50 -0.97 1.42
N GLU A 23 16.23 -1.54 2.39
CA GLU A 23 17.36 -0.83 3.01
C GLU A 23 18.65 -0.91 2.18
N GLU A 24 18.79 -1.94 1.35
CA GLU A 24 20.01 -2.24 0.60
C GLU A 24 19.97 -1.70 -0.84
N GLY A 25 18.78 -1.38 -1.38
CA GLY A 25 18.63 -0.95 -2.77
C GLY A 25 18.57 -2.12 -3.77
N ASP A 26 18.55 -3.35 -3.28
CA ASP A 26 18.60 -4.58 -4.08
C ASP A 26 17.21 -5.14 -4.42
N PHE A 27 16.13 -4.46 -3.99
CA PHE A 27 14.77 -4.92 -4.23
C PHE A 27 14.49 -5.14 -5.72
N ASP A 28 15.02 -4.26 -6.57
CA ASP A 28 14.90 -4.30 -8.02
C ASP A 28 15.37 -5.63 -8.63
N VAL A 29 16.44 -6.19 -8.07
CA VAL A 29 17.09 -7.43 -8.54
C VAL A 29 16.41 -8.68 -7.96
N ARG A 30 15.80 -8.56 -6.78
CA ARG A 30 15.17 -9.70 -6.06
C ARG A 30 13.68 -9.86 -6.38
N CYS A 31 13.05 -8.83 -6.95
CA CYS A 31 11.63 -8.81 -7.28
C CYS A 31 11.35 -9.36 -8.70
N ASN A 32 10.33 -10.20 -8.85
CA ASN A 32 9.86 -10.62 -10.17
C ASN A 32 8.94 -9.57 -10.79
N LYS A 33 9.49 -8.67 -11.60
CA LYS A 33 8.77 -7.58 -12.27
C LYS A 33 7.88 -8.00 -13.45
N ALA A 34 7.80 -9.29 -13.79
CA ALA A 34 7.01 -9.73 -14.94
C ALA A 34 5.50 -9.48 -14.75
N MET A 35 5.02 -9.49 -13.51
CA MET A 35 3.59 -9.40 -13.18
C MET A 35 3.26 -8.35 -12.12
N VAL A 36 4.26 -7.61 -11.63
CA VAL A 36 4.07 -6.62 -10.56
C VAL A 36 4.70 -5.30 -10.93
N ASP A 37 3.99 -4.24 -10.58
CA ASP A 37 4.47 -2.86 -10.62
C ASP A 37 5.07 -2.49 -9.26
N VAL A 38 6.10 -1.64 -9.29
CA VAL A 38 6.84 -1.20 -8.10
C VAL A 38 6.89 0.32 -8.12
N GLU A 39 6.19 0.93 -7.17
CA GLU A 39 6.09 2.39 -7.07
C GLU A 39 6.67 2.89 -5.74
N PRO A 40 7.40 4.03 -5.74
CA PRO A 40 7.80 4.67 -4.50
C PRO A 40 6.56 5.24 -3.79
N ILE A 41 6.58 5.24 -2.45
CA ILE A 41 5.52 5.86 -1.67
C ILE A 41 5.74 7.37 -1.66
N GLN A 42 4.76 8.13 -2.14
CA GLN A 42 4.79 9.58 -2.03
C GLN A 42 4.49 10.01 -0.61
N LYS A 43 5.23 11.01 -0.14
CA LYS A 43 4.98 11.61 1.17
C LYS A 43 3.70 12.42 1.11
N ASP A 44 2.74 12.06 1.95
CA ASP A 44 1.51 12.82 2.12
C ASP A 44 1.76 13.95 3.11
N LEU A 45 1.49 15.19 2.69
CA LEU A 45 1.63 16.38 3.56
C LEU A 45 0.38 16.63 4.40
N GLY A 46 -0.63 15.77 4.29
CA GLY A 46 -1.85 15.84 5.10
C GLY A 46 -1.59 15.50 6.56
N GLU A 47 -2.37 16.10 7.46
CA GLU A 47 -2.33 15.75 8.88
C GLU A 47 -2.84 14.32 9.07
N PHE A 48 -2.02 13.46 9.69
CA PHE A 48 -2.41 12.11 10.07
C PHE A 48 -3.28 12.18 11.32
N ASP A 49 -4.60 12.24 11.12
CA ASP A 49 -5.55 12.13 12.21
C ASP A 49 -5.77 10.65 12.54
N SER A 50 -5.40 10.25 13.75
CA SER A 50 -5.49 8.84 14.18
C SER A 50 -6.93 8.38 14.45
N ASP A 51 -7.88 9.33 14.45
CA ASP A 51 -9.32 9.10 14.63
C ASP A 51 -10.02 8.84 13.29
N GLN A 52 -9.37 9.07 12.14
CA GLN A 52 -9.95 8.75 10.84
C GLN A 52 -10.14 7.24 10.66
N ASP A 53 -11.42 6.87 10.52
CA ASP A 53 -11.92 5.53 10.27
C ASP A 53 -11.09 4.78 9.21
N MET A 54 -10.67 3.58 9.59
CA MET A 54 -10.07 2.58 8.71
C MET A 54 -10.83 2.43 7.38
N ALA A 55 -12.16 2.63 7.39
CA ALA A 55 -13.02 2.57 6.21
C ALA A 55 -12.55 3.51 5.08
N GLY A 56 -12.10 4.73 5.38
CA GLY A 56 -11.59 5.66 4.37
C GLY A 56 -10.25 5.19 3.79
N ILE A 57 -9.40 4.62 4.63
CA ILE A 57 -8.09 4.10 4.23
C ILE A 57 -8.22 2.80 3.40
N VAL A 58 -9.28 2.00 3.52
CA VAL A 58 -9.50 0.85 2.62
C VAL A 58 -10.33 1.17 1.37
N ALA A 59 -11.14 2.24 1.40
CA ALA A 59 -11.96 2.63 0.25
C ALA A 59 -11.09 3.09 -0.94
N ASP A 60 -10.06 3.89 -0.71
CA ASP A 60 -9.13 4.31 -1.76
C ASP A 60 -7.76 3.63 -1.63
N MET A 61 -7.64 2.47 -2.29
CA MET A 61 -6.40 1.68 -2.37
C MET A 61 -5.21 2.42 -3.00
N SER A 62 -5.38 3.61 -3.58
CA SER A 62 -4.38 4.28 -4.43
C SER A 62 -3.89 5.65 -3.93
N LYS A 63 -4.60 6.33 -3.02
CA LYS A 63 -4.27 7.71 -2.64
C LYS A 63 -3.61 7.87 -1.26
N ASP A 64 -3.83 6.92 -0.35
CA ASP A 64 -3.37 7.04 1.05
C ASP A 64 -2.33 5.97 1.44
N ASP A 65 -1.36 5.71 0.54
CA ASP A 65 -0.33 4.69 0.76
C ASP A 65 0.53 4.98 2.01
N GLU A 66 0.95 6.23 2.24
CA GLU A 66 1.73 6.60 3.43
C GLU A 66 0.94 6.34 4.72
N ARG A 67 -0.29 6.87 4.80
CA ARG A 67 -1.13 6.75 6.00
C ARG A 67 -1.43 5.28 6.30
N ARG A 68 -1.77 4.50 5.26
CA ARG A 68 -2.01 3.06 5.40
C ARG A 68 -0.77 2.35 5.92
N LEU A 69 0.39 2.60 5.33
CA LEU A 69 1.63 1.95 5.75
C LEU A 69 1.96 2.31 7.21
N ARG A 70 1.88 3.58 7.58
CA ARG A 70 2.16 4.05 8.94
C ARG A 70 1.22 3.40 9.95
N PHE A 71 -0.07 3.36 9.66
CA PHE A 71 -1.08 2.70 10.49
C PHE A 71 -0.78 1.20 10.66
N LEU A 72 -0.48 0.49 9.58
CA LEU A 72 -0.15 -0.94 9.63
C LEU A 72 1.09 -1.21 10.51
N ILE A 73 2.11 -0.35 10.41
CA ILE A 73 3.32 -0.47 11.21
C ILE A 73 3.06 -0.14 12.68
N GLN A 74 2.25 0.88 12.97
CA GLN A 74 1.85 1.24 14.34
C GLN A 74 1.08 0.09 14.99
N ARG A 75 0.11 -0.47 14.27
CA ARG A 75 -0.65 -1.64 14.71
C ARG A 75 0.27 -2.83 14.96
N HIS A 76 1.18 -3.12 14.03
CA HIS A 76 2.17 -4.18 14.21
C HIS A 76 3.07 -3.93 15.43
N ALA A 77 3.57 -2.72 15.63
CA ALA A 77 4.37 -2.35 16.79
C ALA A 77 3.60 -2.51 18.11
N HIS A 78 2.31 -2.18 18.12
CA HIS A 78 1.43 -2.34 19.28
C HIS A 78 1.23 -3.83 19.63
N TYR A 79 0.84 -4.65 18.66
CA TYR A 79 0.54 -6.07 18.92
C TYR A 79 1.77 -6.95 19.09
N THR A 80 2.87 -6.67 18.37
CA THR A 80 4.07 -7.53 18.39
C THR A 80 5.19 -6.99 19.26
N LYS A 81 5.06 -5.74 19.75
CA LYS A 81 6.11 -5.01 20.49
C LYS A 81 7.45 -4.93 19.73
N SER A 82 7.44 -5.07 18.41
CA SER A 82 8.61 -5.05 17.55
C SER A 82 9.43 -3.76 17.72
N THR A 83 10.69 -3.92 18.14
CA THR A 83 11.65 -2.81 18.28
C THR A 83 11.96 -2.17 16.93
N ARG A 84 12.00 -2.99 15.88
CA ARG A 84 12.22 -2.53 14.50
C ARG A 84 11.08 -1.66 14.00
N ALA A 85 9.83 -2.05 14.25
CA ALA A 85 8.67 -1.23 13.90
C ALA A 85 8.65 0.11 14.63
N LYS A 86 8.99 0.11 15.93
CA LYS A 86 9.15 1.36 16.71
C LYS A 86 10.26 2.26 16.16
N LYS A 87 11.39 1.68 15.75
CA LYS A 87 12.50 2.43 15.13
C LYS A 87 12.07 3.07 13.80
N ILE A 88 11.34 2.33 12.97
CA ILE A 88 10.82 2.85 11.69
C ILE A 88 9.86 4.02 11.94
N LEU A 89 8.93 3.90 12.90
CA LEU A 89 8.02 4.99 13.26
C LEU A 89 8.75 6.20 13.85
N GLY A 90 9.83 5.98 14.61
CA GLY A 90 10.63 7.06 15.19
C GLY A 90 11.51 7.82 14.17
N ALA A 91 11.87 7.19 13.05
CA ALA A 91 12.66 7.77 11.97
C ALA A 91 11.92 7.74 10.62
N TRP A 92 10.61 8.01 10.65
CA TRP A 92 9.70 7.82 9.53
C TRP A 92 10.19 8.49 8.25
N ASP A 93 10.59 9.76 8.33
CA ASP A 93 11.06 10.56 7.19
C ASP A 93 12.29 9.95 6.50
N THR A 94 13.18 9.30 7.26
CA THR A 94 14.35 8.60 6.73
C THR A 94 14.01 7.26 6.08
N TYR A 95 12.97 6.58 6.58
CA TYR A 95 12.58 5.25 6.12
C TYR A 95 11.56 5.28 4.98
N LEU A 96 10.68 6.28 4.94
CA LEU A 96 9.63 6.43 3.93
C LEU A 96 10.15 6.31 2.48
N PRO A 97 11.22 7.02 2.04
CA PRO A 97 11.70 6.90 0.67
C PRO A 97 12.31 5.53 0.34
N LYS A 98 12.57 4.70 1.35
CA LYS A 98 13.06 3.32 1.20
C LYS A 98 11.93 2.30 1.08
N PHE A 99 10.69 2.73 1.29
CA PHE A 99 9.55 1.87 1.09
C PHE A 99 9.10 1.88 -0.36
N VAL A 100 8.89 0.68 -0.88
CA VAL A 100 8.29 0.46 -2.19
C VAL A 100 6.94 -0.20 -2.04
N LYS A 101 5.98 0.28 -2.82
CA LYS A 101 4.69 -0.36 -3.01
C LYS A 101 4.81 -1.35 -4.14
N VAL A 102 4.33 -2.57 -3.91
CA VAL A 102 4.30 -3.65 -4.89
C VAL A 102 2.85 -4.01 -5.12
N MET A 103 2.42 -3.94 -6.37
CA MET A 103 1.05 -4.22 -6.77
C MET A 103 1.05 -5.04 -8.07
N PRO A 104 0.29 -6.15 -8.15
CA PRO A 104 0.14 -6.90 -9.40
C PRO A 104 -0.49 -6.04 -10.49
N VAL A 105 0.02 -6.16 -11.72
CA VAL A 105 -0.48 -5.38 -12.86
C VAL A 105 -1.95 -5.71 -13.15
N ASP A 106 -2.32 -6.99 -13.09
CA ASP A 106 -3.70 -7.43 -13.27
C ASP A 106 -4.63 -6.92 -12.16
N TYR A 107 -4.12 -6.83 -10.92
CA TYR A 107 -4.88 -6.28 -9.80
C TYR A 107 -5.09 -4.77 -9.93
N ARG A 108 -4.09 -4.03 -10.45
CA ARG A 108 -4.24 -2.60 -10.79
C ARG A 108 -5.35 -2.39 -11.82
N ARG A 109 -5.38 -3.21 -12.88
CA ARG A 109 -6.40 -3.15 -13.92
C ARG A 109 -7.80 -3.39 -13.35
N ALA A 110 -7.96 -4.48 -12.61
CA ALA A 110 -9.24 -4.81 -11.97
C ALA A 110 -9.72 -3.69 -11.01
N LEU A 111 -8.81 -3.06 -10.26
CA LEU A 111 -9.18 -1.94 -9.37
C LEU A 111 -9.63 -0.69 -10.15
N LEU A 112 -9.00 -0.41 -11.31
CA LEU A 112 -9.43 0.68 -12.19
C LEU A 112 -10.78 0.38 -12.81
N GLU A 113 -10.97 -0.83 -13.33
CA GLU A 113 -12.25 -1.28 -13.90
C GLU A 113 -13.38 -1.25 -12.87
N MET A 114 -13.12 -1.75 -11.65
CA MET A 114 -14.08 -1.67 -10.55
C MET A 114 -14.40 -0.22 -10.19
N ARG A 115 -13.43 0.70 -10.17
CA ARG A 115 -13.70 2.13 -9.93
C ARG A 115 -14.54 2.77 -11.02
N GLU A 116 -14.30 2.41 -12.28
CA GLU A 116 -15.10 2.89 -13.41
C GLU A 116 -16.52 2.32 -13.38
N HIS A 117 -16.69 1.08 -12.90
CA HIS A 117 -18.00 0.43 -12.76
C HIS A 117 -18.79 0.87 -11.51
N ASP A 118 -18.14 1.06 -10.36
CA ASP A 118 -18.76 1.59 -9.14
C ASP A 118 -19.10 3.09 -9.29
N GLY A 119 -18.32 3.82 -10.08
CA GLY A 119 -18.62 5.21 -10.46
C GLY A 119 -19.83 5.39 -11.39
N GLN A 120 -20.41 4.29 -11.88
CA GLN A 120 -21.65 4.26 -12.69
C GLN A 120 -22.85 3.64 -11.94
N ALA A 121 -22.74 3.36 -10.65
CA ALA A 121 -23.85 2.81 -9.85
C ALA A 121 -24.74 3.90 -9.18
N ASP A 122 -24.44 5.19 -9.35
CA ASP A 122 -25.19 6.33 -8.78
C ASP A 122 -25.92 7.20 -9.83
N ASP A 123 -26.22 6.68 -11.03
CA ASP A 123 -27.18 7.30 -11.95
C ASP A 123 -28.16 6.24 -12.48
N VAL A 124 -29.12 5.87 -11.64
CA VAL A 124 -30.37 5.26 -12.12
C VAL A 124 -31.33 6.43 -12.35
N PRO A 125 -31.58 6.89 -13.59
CA PRO A 125 -32.70 7.77 -13.82
C PRO A 125 -33.96 6.97 -13.48
N LEU A 126 -34.63 7.38 -12.40
CA LEU A 126 -35.96 6.90 -12.06
C LEU A 126 -36.94 7.47 -13.11
N ALA A 127 -36.89 6.92 -14.32
CA ALA A 127 -37.91 7.13 -15.33
C ALA A 127 -39.10 6.24 -14.93
N GLY A 128 -40.10 6.88 -14.33
CA GLY A 128 -41.38 6.26 -14.07
C GLY A 128 -42.13 5.96 -15.36
N GLU A 129 -42.98 4.94 -15.26
CA GLU A 129 -44.27 4.78 -15.96
C GLU A 129 -45.14 3.83 -15.12
#